data_AF-J9FNP3-F1
#
_entry.id   AF-J9FNP3-F1
#
_cell.length_a   1.000
_cell.length_b   1.000
_cell.length_c   1.000
_cell.angle_alpha   90.00
_cell.angle_beta   90.00
_cell.angle_gamma   90.00
#
_symmetry.space_group_name_H-M   'P 1'
#
loop_
_entity.id
_entity.type
_entity.pdbx_description
1 polymer ?
#
loop_
_entity_poly.entity_id
_entity_poly.type
_entity_poly.pdbx_seq_one_letter_code
_entity_poly.pdbx_strand_id
1 'polypeptide(L)' 'MITLKSSHEIELMRRAGKITAAARALAGEMVKPGVTTQEIDHAVEHFIRKQGAV' A
#
# COMPACT_ATOMS: atom_id res chain seq x y z
N MET A 1 5.22 0.11 -26.67
CA MET A 1 5.99 -1.13 -26.48
C MET A 1 5.54 -1.77 -25.17
N ILE A 2 5.15 -3.04 -25.17
CA ILE A 2 4.72 -3.76 -23.95
C ILE A 2 5.87 -4.66 -23.50
N THR A 3 6.32 -4.52 -22.26
CA THR A 3 7.40 -5.33 -21.69
C THR A 3 6.82 -6.50 -20.91
N LEU A 4 7.17 -7.73 -21.29
CA LEU A 4 6.82 -8.92 -20.53
C LEU A 4 7.73 -9.03 -19.30
N LYS A 5 7.12 -9.23 -18.13
CA LYS A 5 7.85 -9.37 -16.86
C LYS A 5 8.33 -10.79 -16.67
N SER A 6 9.56 -10.92 -16.17
CA SER A 6 10.10 -12.18 -15.70
C SER A 6 9.35 -12.69 -14.46
N SER A 7 9.43 -13.99 -14.20
CA SER A 7 8.82 -14.58 -13.00
C SER A 7 9.33 -13.94 -11.70
N HIS A 8 10.60 -13.52 -11.67
CA HIS A 8 11.20 -12.83 -10.54
C HIS A 8 10.59 -11.44 -10.31
N GLU A 9 10.45 -10.63 -11.37
CA GLU A 9 9.79 -9.33 -11.28
C GLU A 9 8.33 -9.47 -10.82
N ILE A 10 7.60 -10.46 -11.35
CA ILE A 10 6.21 -10.71 -10.94
C ILE A 10 6.15 -11.04 -9.44
N GLU A 11 7.07 -11.84 -8.93
CA GLU A 11 7.10 -12.18 -7.50
C GLU A 11 7.40 -10.97 -6.61
N LEU A 12 8.33 -10.10 -7.03
CA LEU A 12 8.57 -8.82 -6.34
C LEU A 12 7.31 -7.94 -6.33
N MET A 13 6.62 -7.84 -7.48
CA MET A 13 5.37 -7.09 -7.59
C MET A 13 4.26 -7.67 -6.70
N ARG A 14 4.16 -9.01 -6.57
CA ARG A 14 3.20 -9.63 -5.64
C ARG A 14 3.47 -9.25 -4.19
N ARG A 15 4.73 -9.23 -3.78
CA ARG A 15 5.12 -8.83 -2.41
C ARG A 15 4.79 -7.37 -2.15
N ALA A 16 5.12 -6.48 -3.08
CA ALA A 16 4.74 -5.06 -3.00
C ALA A 16 3.21 -4.90 -2.94
N GLY A 17 2.47 -5.61 -3.80
CA GLY A 17 1.01 -5.57 -3.83
C GLY A 17 0.34 -6.02 -2.53
N LYS A 18 0.94 -6.98 -1.80
CA LYS A 18 0.44 -7.38 -0.46
C LYS A 18 0.54 -6.24 0.55
N ILE A 19 1.64 -5.48 0.53
CA ILE A 19 1.81 -4.29 1.39
C ILE A 19 0.76 -3.24 1.04
N THR A 20 0.59 -2.93 -0.25
CA THR A 20 -0.41 -1.97 -0.72
C THR A 20 -1.84 -2.40 -0.36
N ALA A 21 -2.17 -3.69 -0.48
CA ALA A 21 -3.49 -4.21 -0.10
C ALA A 21 -3.76 -4.05 1.40
N ALA A 22 -2.77 -4.33 2.25
CA ALA A 22 -2.90 -4.14 3.69
C ALA A 22 -3.02 -2.66 4.08
N ALA A 23 -2.22 -1.79 3.45
CA ALA A 23 -2.31 -0.35 3.64
C ALA A 23 -3.70 0.21 3.24
N ARG A 24 -4.26 -0.29 2.13
CA ARG A 24 -5.61 0.06 1.69
C ARG A 24 -6.70 -0.42 2.65
N ALA A 25 -6.54 -1.60 3.23
CA ALA A 25 -7.47 -2.12 4.24
C ALA A 25 -7.49 -1.22 5.49
N LEU A 26 -6.29 -0.85 5.99
CA LEU A 26 -6.14 0.11 7.09
C LEU A 26 -6.81 1.46 6.76
N ALA A 27 -6.57 2.00 5.56
CA ALA A 27 -7.21 3.24 5.13
C ALA A 27 -8.75 3.14 5.17
N GLY A 28 -9.30 2.00 4.73
CA GLY A 28 -10.74 1.74 4.73
C GLY A 28 -11.35 1.73 6.15
N GLU A 29 -10.64 1.19 7.13
CA GLU A 29 -11.07 1.20 8.55
C GLU A 29 -11.13 2.61 9.15
N MET A 30 -10.38 3.56 8.57
CA MET A 30 -10.33 4.94 9.03
C MET A 30 -11.39 5.84 8.39
N VAL A 31 -12.06 5.40 7.32
CA VAL A 31 -13.09 6.21 6.63
C VAL A 31 -14.33 6.31 7.51
N LYS A 32 -14.42 7.38 8.30
CA LYS A 32 -15.55 7.69 9.17
C LYS A 32 -15.70 9.21 9.37
N PRO A 33 -16.91 9.69 9.71
CA PRO A 33 -17.13 11.12 9.96
C PRO A 33 -16.15 11.68 10.99
N GLY A 34 -15.61 12.87 10.71
CA GLY A 34 -14.64 13.54 11.57
C GLY A 34 -13.16 13.17 11.32
N VAL A 35 -12.87 12.17 10.47
CA VAL A 35 -11.50 11.87 10.02
C VAL A 35 -11.20 12.60 8.72
N THR A 36 -10.06 13.28 8.67
CA THR A 36 -9.55 13.96 7.49
C THR A 36 -8.78 13.01 6.57
N THR A 37 -8.74 13.32 5.28
CA THR A 37 -7.93 12.56 4.31
C THR A 37 -6.44 12.60 4.65
N GLN A 38 -5.96 13.69 5.28
CA GLN A 38 -4.57 13.82 5.70
C GLN A 38 -4.21 12.88 6.86
N GLU A 39 -5.12 12.64 7.81
CA GLU A 39 -4.90 11.63 8.86
C GLU A 39 -4.81 10.22 8.29
N ILE A 40 -5.64 9.90 7.29
CA ILE A 40 -5.58 8.62 6.56
C ILE A 40 -4.26 8.50 5.81
N ASP A 41 -3.83 9.55 5.10
CA ASP A 41 -2.56 9.60 4.37
C ASP A 41 -1.37 9.33 5.29
N HIS A 42 -1.28 10.02 6.42
CA HIS A 42 -0.21 9.81 7.40
C HIS A 42 -0.20 8.39 7.98
N ALA A 43 -1.36 7.81 8.27
CA ALA A 43 -1.44 6.44 8.78
C ALA A 43 -1.00 5.41 7.72
N VAL A 44 -1.41 5.60 6.46
CA VAL A 44 -1.02 4.76 5.33
C VAL A 44 0.48 4.86 5.07
N GLU A 45 1.04 6.07 5.03
CA GLU A 45 2.48 6.28 4.84
C GLU A 45 3.28 5.61 5.97
N HIS A 46 2.88 5.83 7.22
CA HIS A 46 3.53 5.21 8.38
C HIS A 46 3.49 3.68 8.28
N PHE A 47 2.35 3.10 7.89
CA PHE A 47 2.21 1.66 7.71
C PHE A 47 3.16 1.13 6.62
N ILE A 48 3.19 1.77 5.45
CA ILE A 48 4.04 1.36 4.32
C ILE A 48 5.52 1.41 4.74
N ARG A 49 5.96 2.50 5.39
CA ARG A 49 7.33 2.66 5.90
C ARG A 49 7.71 1.60 6.94
N LYS A 50 6.79 1.23 7.83
CA LYS A 50 7.00 0.19 8.83
C LYS A 50 7.23 -1.20 8.21
N GLN A 51 6.72 -1.44 7.01
CA GLN A 51 6.97 -2.68 6.25
C GLN A 51 8.28 -2.65 5.46
N GLY A 52 9.10 -1.59 5.59
CA GLY A 52 10.34 -1.40 4.83
C GLY A 52 10.11 -1.01 3.37
N ALA A 53 8.89 -0.60 3.01
CA ALA A 53 8.55 -0.04 1.71
C ALA A 53 8.54 1.50 1.76
N VAL A 54 8.67 2.15 0.60
CA VAL A 54 8.65 3.61 0.46
C VAL A 54 7.87 4.00 -0.79
#